data_AF-A0A965AVZ0-F1
#
_entry.id   AF-A0A965AVZ0-F1
#
_cell.length_a   1.000
_cell.length_b   1.000
_cell.length_c   1.000
_cell.angle_alpha   90.00
_cell.angle_beta   90.00
_cell.angle_gamma   90.00
#
_symmetry.space_group_name_H-M   'P 1'
#
loop_
_entity.id
_entity.type
_entity.pdbx_description
1 polymer ?
#
loop_
_entity_poly.entity_id
_entity_poly.type
_entity_poly.pdbx_seq_one_letter_code
_entity_poly.pdbx_strand_id
1 'polypeptide(L)'
;RGVIMIQVPLDNLRKTRHYLAEKVLNLVQKFYTEQRVIQITNEDDPLKPREPLVINEMTPEGRVVNDLTLGEYDVVIGTAPARDSFDEMQFAEALNLRQVGVAIPDDAIIEYSHLARKGELAKRIRMMTGVEQTPEQMEASAMQAELAMQRVQLELAQMQAEVQKLQSEAAVNIAKVQDVADVQPQLKMAELQTQIAIKEQELQLRRELAALTNQTRRSQQETAAATRIAATVMQTAAKTQTQGTPRPVPNMRPMTPQ
;
A
#
# COMPACT_ATOMS: atom_id res chain seq x y z
N ARG A 1 48.15 -7.89 3.21
CA ARG A 1 48.64 -8.84 2.17
C ARG A 1 47.69 -10.03 1.93
N GLY A 2 46.85 -10.45 2.88
CA GLY A 2 45.88 -11.55 2.67
C GLY A 2 44.70 -11.23 1.73
N VAL A 3 44.22 -9.98 1.68
CA VAL A 3 43.06 -9.59 0.84
C VAL A 3 43.32 -9.74 -0.66
N ILE A 4 44.54 -9.48 -1.12
CA ILE A 4 44.90 -9.55 -2.56
C ILE A 4 44.91 -11.00 -3.06
N MET A 5 45.24 -11.97 -2.20
CA MET A 5 45.30 -13.39 -2.55
C MET A 5 43.90 -14.03 -2.70
N ILE A 6 42.86 -13.42 -2.11
CA ILE A 6 41.47 -13.91 -2.17
C ILE A 6 40.72 -13.33 -3.38
N GLN A 7 41.15 -12.19 -3.92
CA GLN A 7 40.52 -11.57 -5.09
C GLN A 7 40.55 -12.48 -6.32
N VAL A 8 41.71 -13.08 -6.62
CA VAL A 8 41.87 -13.93 -7.83
C VAL A 8 40.96 -15.16 -7.81
N PRO A 9 40.85 -15.94 -6.71
CA PRO A 9 39.83 -16.99 -6.61
C PRO A 9 38.39 -16.50 -6.76
N LEU A 10 38.03 -15.34 -6.21
CA LEU A 10 36.68 -14.80 -6.29
C LEU A 10 36.32 -14.34 -7.71
N ASP A 11 37.26 -13.74 -8.43
CA ASP A 11 37.05 -13.36 -9.83
C ASP A 11 36.90 -14.59 -10.74
N ASN A 12 37.73 -15.62 -10.51
CA ASN A 12 37.60 -16.91 -11.21
C ASN A 12 36.24 -17.57 -10.92
N LEU A 13 35.76 -17.49 -9.68
CA LEU A 13 34.43 -17.98 -9.29
C LEU A 13 33.31 -17.21 -10.01
N ARG A 14 33.40 -15.87 -10.07
CA ARG A 14 32.43 -15.03 -10.80
C ARG A 14 32.38 -15.41 -12.28
N LYS A 15 33.55 -15.58 -12.90
CA LYS A 15 33.67 -15.99 -14.31
C LYS A 15 33.11 -17.39 -14.58
N THR A 16 33.36 -18.34 -13.67
CA THR A 16 32.83 -19.70 -13.78
C THR A 16 31.30 -19.71 -13.65
N ARG A 17 30.74 -18.92 -12.73
CA ARG A 17 29.28 -18.77 -12.61
C ARG A 17 28.67 -18.15 -13.87
N HIS A 18 29.37 -17.22 -14.52
CA HIS A 18 28.92 -16.61 -15.78
C HIS A 18 28.80 -17.66 -16.88
N TYR A 19 29.85 -18.46 -17.08
CA TYR A 19 29.79 -19.56 -18.05
C TYR A 19 28.70 -20.59 -17.74
N LEU A 20 28.51 -20.91 -16.46
CA LEU A 20 27.42 -21.81 -16.07
C LEU A 20 26.05 -21.21 -16.43
N ALA A 21 25.83 -19.93 -16.12
CA ALA A 21 24.56 -19.26 -16.38
C ALA A 21 24.27 -19.13 -17.89
N GLU A 22 25.28 -18.84 -18.72
CA GLU A 22 25.15 -18.89 -20.20
C GLU A 22 24.74 -20.27 -20.70
N LYS A 23 25.34 -21.33 -20.14
CA LYS A 23 24.98 -22.71 -20.52
C LYS A 23 23.57 -23.08 -20.06
N VAL A 24 23.17 -22.67 -18.86
CA VAL A 24 21.80 -22.86 -18.38
C VAL A 24 20.80 -22.13 -19.29
N LEU A 25 21.07 -20.88 -19.65
CA LEU A 25 20.24 -20.11 -20.58
C LEU A 25 20.09 -20.84 -21.93
N ASN A 26 21.19 -21.33 -22.50
CA ASN A 26 21.16 -22.10 -23.74
C ASN A 26 20.29 -23.37 -23.63
N LEU A 27 20.39 -24.09 -22.52
CA LEU A 27 19.57 -25.28 -22.26
C LEU A 27 18.10 -24.93 -22.10
N VAL A 28 17.77 -23.84 -21.40
CA VAL A 28 16.39 -23.36 -21.25
C VAL A 28 15.81 -23.01 -22.61
N GLN A 29 16.50 -22.19 -23.40
CA GLN A 29 16.03 -21.80 -24.73
C GLN A 29 15.85 -22.98 -25.69
N LYS A 30 16.69 -24.03 -25.58
CA LYS A 30 16.64 -25.19 -26.47
C LYS A 30 15.60 -26.23 -26.08
N PHE A 31 15.37 -26.42 -24.78
CA PHE A 31 14.58 -27.57 -24.28
C PHE A 31 13.30 -27.17 -23.55
N TYR A 32 13.09 -25.91 -23.17
CA TYR A 32 11.84 -25.48 -22.53
C TYR A 32 10.83 -25.04 -23.58
N THR A 33 10.34 -26.00 -24.37
CA THR A 33 9.35 -25.79 -25.44
C THR A 33 7.91 -26.08 -25.00
N GLU A 34 7.72 -26.72 -23.86
CA GLU A 34 6.41 -27.11 -23.33
C GLU A 34 5.78 -26.01 -22.47
N GLN A 35 4.45 -25.99 -22.38
CA GLN A 35 3.70 -25.11 -21.48
C GLN A 35 4.00 -25.45 -20.02
N ARG A 36 4.32 -24.43 -19.22
CA ARG A 36 4.64 -24.58 -17.79
C ARG A 36 3.98 -23.49 -16.95
N VAL A 37 3.72 -23.80 -15.68
CA VAL A 37 3.21 -22.85 -14.69
C VAL A 37 4.29 -22.61 -13.63
N ILE A 38 4.76 -21.37 -13.54
CA ILE A 38 5.67 -20.90 -12.50
C ILE A 38 4.85 -20.22 -11.41
N GLN A 39 5.12 -20.55 -10.16
CA GLN A 39 4.48 -19.91 -9.01
C GLN A 39 5.39 -18.79 -8.49
N ILE A 40 5.00 -17.54 -8.70
CA ILE A 40 5.75 -16.37 -8.23
C ILE A 40 5.32 -16.07 -6.80
N THR A 41 6.28 -16.08 -5.88
CA THR A 41 6.06 -15.60 -4.51
C THR A 41 6.33 -14.11 -4.47
N ASN A 42 5.38 -13.33 -3.96
CA ASN A 42 5.59 -11.91 -3.71
C ASN A 42 6.54 -11.73 -2.51
N GLU A 43 7.62 -10.97 -2.69
CA GLU A 43 8.63 -10.75 -1.66
C GLU A 43 8.14 -9.82 -0.53
N ASP A 44 7.23 -8.90 -0.85
CA ASP A 44 6.71 -7.90 0.11
C ASP A 44 5.73 -8.49 1.14
N ASP A 45 5.07 -9.60 0.81
CA ASP A 45 4.18 -10.29 1.75
C ASP A 45 4.25 -11.81 1.53
N PRO A 46 5.08 -12.52 2.32
CA PRO A 46 5.25 -13.96 2.20
C PRO A 46 3.99 -14.75 2.58
N LEU A 47 2.96 -14.11 3.15
CA LEU A 47 1.66 -14.74 3.39
C LEU A 47 0.70 -14.63 2.19
N LYS A 48 1.01 -13.83 1.17
CA LYS A 48 0.15 -13.76 -0.03
C LYS A 48 0.21 -15.06 -0.81
N PRO A 49 -0.93 -15.50 -1.40
CA PRO A 49 -0.93 -16.65 -2.29
C PRO A 49 0.02 -16.40 -3.46
N ARG A 50 0.68 -17.46 -3.90
CA ARG A 50 1.60 -17.41 -5.04
C ARG A 50 0.80 -17.10 -6.31
N GLU A 51 1.34 -16.23 -7.14
CA GLU A 51 0.70 -15.85 -8.40
C GLU A 51 1.16 -16.83 -9.50
N PRO A 52 0.24 -17.51 -10.19
CA PRO A 52 0.60 -18.39 -11.29
C PRO A 52 0.95 -17.57 -12.54
N LEU A 53 2.20 -17.71 -13.00
CA LEU A 53 2.66 -17.23 -14.30
C LEU A 53 2.73 -18.43 -15.26
N VAL A 54 1.95 -18.38 -16.34
CA VAL A 54 2.02 -19.38 -17.41
C VAL A 54 3.03 -18.92 -18.47
N ILE A 55 3.95 -19.81 -18.82
CA ILE A 55 4.97 -19.64 -19.86
C ILE A 55 4.76 -20.69 -20.96
N ASN A 56 5.12 -20.31 -22.18
CA ASN A 56 4.89 -21.08 -23.40
C ASN A 56 3.42 -21.50 -23.57
N GLU A 57 2.47 -20.59 -23.35
CA GLU A 57 1.04 -20.90 -23.48
C GLU A 57 0.65 -20.93 -24.96
N MET A 58 0.04 -22.04 -25.41
CA MET A 58 -0.46 -22.17 -26.77
C MET A 58 -1.85 -21.53 -26.88
N THR A 59 -1.95 -20.43 -27.62
CA THR A 59 -3.24 -19.81 -27.91
C THR A 59 -4.03 -20.59 -28.96
N PRO A 60 -5.37 -20.46 -28.99
CA PRO A 60 -6.20 -21.07 -30.04
C PRO A 60 -5.82 -20.66 -31.47
N GLU A 61 -5.11 -19.54 -31.62
CA GLU A 61 -4.60 -19.00 -32.88
C GLU A 61 -3.25 -19.61 -33.30
N GLY A 62 -2.72 -20.57 -32.54
CA GLY A 62 -1.46 -21.26 -32.84
C GLY A 62 -0.21 -20.44 -32.52
N ARG A 63 -0.33 -19.34 -31.77
CA ARG A 63 0.80 -18.53 -31.29
C ARG A 63 1.14 -18.91 -29.86
N VAL A 64 2.43 -19.00 -29.57
CA VAL A 64 2.94 -19.21 -28.21
C VAL A 64 3.08 -17.87 -27.50
N VAL A 65 2.40 -17.70 -26.38
CA VAL A 65 2.51 -16.53 -25.50
C VAL A 65 3.56 -16.80 -24.43
N ASN A 66 4.40 -15.79 -24.13
CA ASN A 66 5.54 -15.90 -23.22
C ASN A 66 6.50 -17.03 -23.60
N ASP A 67 6.92 -17.05 -24.87
CA ASP A 67 7.86 -18.02 -25.41
C ASP A 67 9.27 -17.78 -24.86
N LEU A 68 9.79 -18.75 -24.10
CA LEU A 68 11.14 -18.71 -23.54
C LEU A 68 12.25 -19.06 -24.55
N THR A 69 11.89 -19.62 -25.70
CA THR A 69 12.84 -20.03 -26.75
C THR A 69 13.24 -18.86 -27.64
N LEU A 70 12.45 -17.79 -27.65
CA LEU A 70 12.62 -16.62 -28.50
C LEU A 70 13.02 -15.41 -27.66
N GLY A 71 14.27 -14.97 -27.78
CA GLY A 71 14.75 -13.73 -27.16
C GLY A 71 16.27 -13.63 -27.07
N GLU A 72 16.78 -12.40 -27.10
CA GLU A 72 18.18 -12.11 -26.77
C GLU A 72 18.24 -11.75 -25.28
N TYR A 73 18.92 -12.56 -24.50
CA TYR A 73 19.09 -12.36 -23.06
C TYR A 73 20.57 -12.18 -22.73
N ASP A 74 20.86 -11.22 -21.86
CA ASP A 74 22.19 -11.03 -21.29
C ASP A 74 22.22 -11.59 -19.85
N VAL A 75 23.39 -12.07 -19.43
CA VAL A 75 23.58 -12.74 -18.13
C VAL A 75 24.41 -11.86 -17.22
N VAL A 76 23.74 -11.21 -16.27
CA VAL A 76 24.39 -10.40 -15.23
C VAL A 76 24.41 -11.17 -13.91
N ILE A 77 25.58 -11.33 -13.31
CA ILE A 77 25.73 -12.00 -12.01
C ILE A 77 26.03 -10.97 -10.93
N GLY A 78 25.03 -10.75 -10.08
CA GLY A 78 25.21 -10.09 -8.79
C GLY A 78 25.58 -11.09 -7.71
N THR A 79 26.41 -10.68 -6.77
CA THR A 79 26.59 -11.39 -5.50
C THR A 79 25.74 -10.70 -4.45
N ALA A 80 24.61 -11.30 -4.09
CA ALA A 80 23.91 -10.95 -2.87
C ALA A 80 24.53 -11.76 -1.70
N PRO A 81 24.62 -11.20 -0.48
CA PRO A 81 24.89 -11.99 0.70
C PRO A 81 23.84 -13.10 0.85
N ALA A 82 24.18 -14.17 1.56
CA ALA A 82 23.20 -15.20 1.89
C ALA A 82 21.99 -14.53 2.55
N ARG A 83 20.76 -14.91 2.18
CA ARG A 83 19.52 -14.29 2.70
C ARG A 83 19.54 -14.13 4.22
N ASP A 84 20.01 -15.16 4.92
CA ASP A 84 20.11 -15.13 6.39
C ASP A 84 21.06 -14.04 6.90
N SER A 85 22.20 -13.83 6.23
CA SER A 85 23.17 -12.77 6.56
C SER A 85 22.69 -11.38 6.15
N PHE A 86 21.88 -11.28 5.10
CA PHE A 86 21.28 -10.02 4.67
C PHE A 86 20.25 -9.53 5.68
N ASP A 87 19.31 -10.41 6.05
CA ASP A 87 18.26 -10.11 7.03
C ASP A 87 18.87 -9.73 8.39
N GLU A 88 19.92 -10.44 8.82
CA GLU A 88 20.65 -10.14 10.07
C GLU A 88 21.33 -8.76 10.03
N MET A 89 21.94 -8.40 8.88
CA MET A 89 22.55 -7.08 8.69
C MET A 89 21.50 -5.96 8.73
N GLN A 90 20.36 -6.15 8.06
CA GLN A 90 19.26 -5.18 8.04
C GLN A 90 18.63 -5.00 9.42
N PHE A 91 18.47 -6.08 10.17
CA PHE A 91 17.97 -6.03 11.54
C PHE A 91 18.92 -5.27 12.48
N ALA A 92 20.23 -5.52 12.37
CA ALA A 92 21.24 -4.82 13.15
C ALA A 92 21.29 -3.32 12.80
N GLU A 93 21.18 -2.96 11.52
CA GLU A 93 21.11 -1.58 11.06
C GLU A 93 19.85 -0.87 11.58
N ALA A 94 18.69 -1.52 11.49
CA ALA A 94 17.43 -1.00 12.02
C ALA A 94 17.48 -0.75 13.54
N LEU A 95 18.11 -1.66 14.31
CA LEU A 95 18.34 -1.46 15.75
C LEU A 95 19.26 -0.27 16.02
N ASN A 96 20.35 -0.12 15.27
CA ASN A 96 21.27 1.02 15.42
C ASN A 96 20.56 2.35 15.14
N LEU A 97 19.76 2.42 14.07
CA LEU A 97 18.99 3.62 13.73
C LEU A 97 17.98 3.98 14.84
N ARG A 98 17.32 2.98 15.43
CA ARG A 98 16.41 3.19 16.57
C ARG A 98 17.15 3.71 17.80
N GLN A 99 18.35 3.19 18.09
CA GLN A 99 19.18 3.67 19.21
C GLN A 99 19.64 5.11 19.03
N VAL A 100 19.87 5.54 17.79
CA VAL A 100 20.24 6.92 17.43
C VAL A 100 19.02 7.86 17.41
N GLY A 101 17.81 7.34 17.63
CA GLY A 101 16.58 8.11 17.78
C GLY A 101 15.74 8.26 16.50
N VAL A 102 16.05 7.50 15.45
CA VAL A 102 15.19 7.42 14.26
C VAL A 102 13.91 6.65 14.63
N ALA A 103 12.76 7.27 14.40
CA ALA A 103 11.45 6.66 14.63
C ALA A 103 11.15 5.63 13.53
N ILE A 104 11.72 4.43 13.68
CA ILE A 104 11.40 3.28 12.83
C ILE A 104 10.21 2.54 13.47
N PRO A 105 9.13 2.29 12.71
CA PRO A 105 7.99 1.51 13.18
C PRO A 105 8.40 0.12 13.70
N ASP A 106 7.77 -0.32 14.79
CA ASP A 106 8.08 -1.60 15.43
C ASP A 106 7.79 -2.80 14.51
N ASP A 107 6.80 -2.69 13.62
CA ASP A 107 6.46 -3.73 12.65
C ASP A 107 7.56 -3.93 11.61
N ALA A 108 8.16 -2.85 11.10
CA ALA A 108 9.25 -2.92 10.13
C ALA A 108 10.50 -3.61 10.71
N ILE A 109 10.82 -3.36 11.99
CA ILE A 109 11.96 -4.00 12.66
C ILE A 109 11.73 -5.52 12.81
N ILE A 110 10.49 -5.92 13.10
CA ILE A 110 10.12 -7.32 13.33
C ILE A 110 10.16 -8.14 12.04
N GLU A 111 9.92 -7.52 10.89
CA GLU A 111 10.01 -8.19 9.58
C GLU A 111 11.43 -8.64 9.23
N TYR A 112 12.42 -7.82 9.57
CA TYR A 112 13.84 -8.14 9.41
C TYR A 112 14.34 -9.16 10.46
N SER A 113 13.57 -9.41 11.52
CA SER A 113 13.96 -10.32 12.60
C SER A 113 13.77 -11.80 12.24
N HIS A 114 14.55 -12.69 12.87
CA HIS A 114 14.41 -14.16 12.76
C HIS A 114 13.28 -14.75 13.64
N LEU A 115 12.24 -13.98 13.97
CA LEU A 115 11.14 -14.48 14.81
C LEU A 115 10.27 -15.49 14.04
N ALA A 116 9.94 -16.62 14.67
CA ALA A 116 9.16 -17.70 14.05
C ALA A 116 7.77 -17.29 13.52
N ARG A 117 7.18 -16.20 14.05
CA ARG A 117 5.89 -15.65 13.64
C ARG A 117 5.97 -14.15 13.29
N LYS A 118 7.05 -13.75 12.62
CA LYS A 118 7.30 -12.34 12.28
C LYS A 118 6.16 -11.68 11.48
N GLY A 119 5.59 -12.38 10.50
CA GLY A 119 4.49 -11.84 9.69
C GLY A 119 3.20 -11.60 10.49
N GLU A 120 2.85 -12.50 11.41
CA GLU A 120 1.66 -12.31 12.28
C GLU A 120 1.89 -11.22 13.34
N LEU A 121 3.11 -11.13 13.87
CA LEU A 121 3.49 -10.12 14.86
C LEU A 121 3.54 -8.72 14.24
N ALA A 122 4.15 -8.58 13.05
CA ALA A 122 4.14 -7.33 12.29
C ALA A 122 2.71 -6.88 11.98
N LYS A 123 1.85 -7.80 11.48
CA LYS A 123 0.42 -7.52 11.25
C LYS A 123 -0.30 -7.08 12.53
N ARG A 124 -0.08 -7.75 13.67
CA ARG A 124 -0.67 -7.36 14.96
C ARG A 124 -0.21 -5.97 15.41
N ILE A 125 1.05 -5.64 15.21
CA ILE A 125 1.59 -4.34 15.58
C ILE A 125 1.04 -3.26 14.67
N ARG A 126 0.97 -3.47 13.35
CA ARG A 126 0.32 -2.55 12.40
C ARG A 126 -1.15 -2.28 12.73
N MET A 127 -1.89 -3.30 13.16
CA MET A 127 -3.27 -3.15 13.64
C MET A 127 -3.33 -2.32 14.93
N MET A 128 -2.36 -2.51 15.84
CA MET A 128 -2.29 -1.77 17.11
C MET A 128 -1.85 -0.31 16.91
N THR A 129 -0.92 -0.04 15.98
CA THR A 129 -0.45 1.31 15.63
C THR A 129 -1.35 2.03 14.62
N GLY A 130 -2.36 1.34 14.06
CA GLY A 130 -3.37 1.93 13.18
C GLY A 130 -2.90 2.24 11.75
N VAL A 131 -1.74 1.72 11.34
CA VAL A 131 -1.12 1.97 10.01
C VAL A 131 -1.75 1.11 8.92
N GLU A 132 -2.19 -0.12 9.25
CA GLU A 132 -3.04 -0.93 8.38
C GLU A 132 -4.40 -1.13 9.03
N GLN A 133 -5.37 -0.31 8.64
CA GLN A 133 -6.76 -0.68 8.79
C GLN A 133 -7.12 -1.59 7.61
N THR A 134 -7.60 -2.80 7.89
CA THR A 134 -8.16 -3.63 6.81
C THR A 134 -9.30 -2.86 6.11
N PRO A 135 -9.60 -3.13 4.82
CA PRO A 135 -10.71 -2.47 4.13
C PRO A 135 -12.01 -2.53 4.95
N GLU A 136 -12.26 -3.68 5.59
CA GLU A 136 -13.38 -3.91 6.51
C GLU A 136 -13.30 -3.06 7.80
N GLN A 137 -12.12 -2.86 8.39
CA GLN A 137 -11.97 -1.99 9.57
C GLN A 137 -12.06 -0.50 9.22
N MET A 138 -11.64 -0.12 8.02
CA MET A 138 -11.83 1.24 7.50
C MET A 138 -13.31 1.54 7.25
N GLU A 139 -14.04 0.57 6.70
CA GLU A 139 -15.50 0.67 6.54
C GLU A 139 -16.21 0.69 7.89
N ALA A 140 -15.78 -0.16 8.83
CA ALA A 140 -16.37 -0.20 10.18
C ALA A 140 -16.13 1.11 10.95
N SER A 141 -14.94 1.71 10.85
CA SER A 141 -14.66 3.00 11.50
C SER A 141 -15.40 4.16 10.84
N ALA A 142 -15.52 4.16 9.51
CA ALA A 142 -16.34 5.12 8.79
C ALA A 142 -17.83 5.00 9.15
N MET A 143 -18.34 3.77 9.22
CA MET A 143 -19.73 3.48 9.61
C MET A 143 -20.00 3.85 11.08
N GLN A 144 -19.04 3.59 11.98
CA GLN A 144 -19.14 4.04 13.37
C GLN A 144 -19.16 5.57 13.48
N ALA A 145 -18.35 6.27 12.71
CA ALA A 145 -18.35 7.73 12.68
C ALA A 145 -19.69 8.28 12.14
N GLU A 146 -20.27 7.64 11.12
CA GLU A 146 -21.57 8.03 10.56
C GLU A 146 -22.73 7.75 11.53
N LEU A 147 -22.73 6.60 12.21
CA LEU A 147 -23.69 6.27 13.27
C LEU A 147 -23.58 7.22 14.47
N ALA A 148 -22.35 7.58 14.86
CA ALA A 148 -22.13 8.58 15.90
C ALA A 148 -22.68 9.95 15.48
N MET A 149 -22.52 10.33 14.21
CA MET A 149 -23.10 11.56 13.68
C MET A 149 -24.64 11.52 13.70
N GLN A 150 -25.26 10.43 13.26
CA GLN A 150 -26.72 10.27 13.32
C GLN A 150 -27.25 10.31 14.76
N ARG A 151 -26.55 9.67 15.71
CA ARG A 151 -26.94 9.72 17.13
C ARG A 151 -26.97 11.14 17.67
N VAL A 152 -25.94 11.94 17.38
CA VAL A 152 -25.91 13.35 17.82
C VAL A 152 -27.00 14.18 17.13
N GLN A 153 -27.33 13.91 15.85
CA GLN A 153 -28.45 14.56 15.17
C GLN A 153 -29.80 14.24 15.82
N LEU A 154 -30.04 12.96 16.15
CA LEU A 154 -31.27 12.54 16.80
C LEU A 154 -31.41 13.13 18.21
N GLU A 155 -30.30 13.20 18.96
CA GLU A 155 -30.26 13.82 20.28
C GLU A 155 -30.57 15.32 20.20
N LEU A 156 -30.04 16.03 19.20
CA LEU A 156 -30.39 17.43 18.92
C LEU A 156 -31.88 17.59 18.61
N ALA A 157 -32.45 16.73 17.77
CA ALA A 157 -33.88 16.78 17.45
C ALA A 157 -34.76 16.55 18.68
N GLN A 158 -34.37 15.63 19.58
CA GLN A 158 -35.06 15.41 20.85
C GLN A 158 -35.00 16.64 21.77
N MET A 159 -33.81 17.23 21.94
CA MET A 159 -33.67 18.45 22.75
C MET A 159 -34.46 19.63 22.18
N GLN A 160 -34.48 19.79 20.84
CA GLN A 160 -35.29 20.82 20.19
C GLN A 160 -36.79 20.61 20.41
N ALA A 161 -37.27 19.36 20.34
CA ALA A 161 -38.67 19.03 20.63
C ALA A 161 -39.03 19.30 22.10
N GLU A 162 -38.12 19.02 23.03
CA GLU A 162 -38.29 19.31 24.45
C GLU A 162 -38.36 20.82 24.73
N VAL A 163 -37.53 21.62 24.07
CA VAL A 163 -37.61 23.08 24.12
C VAL A 163 -38.96 23.59 23.59
N GLN A 164 -39.45 23.08 22.45
CA GLN A 164 -40.75 23.48 21.91
C GLN A 164 -41.91 23.12 22.85
N LYS A 165 -41.85 21.94 23.48
CA LYS A 165 -42.83 21.51 24.47
C LYS A 165 -42.82 22.43 25.69
N LEU A 166 -41.63 22.71 26.25
CA LEU A 166 -41.46 23.63 27.39
C LEU A 166 -41.92 25.05 27.05
N GLN A 167 -41.64 25.55 25.84
CA GLN A 167 -42.14 26.85 25.36
C GLN A 167 -43.67 26.89 25.31
N SER A 168 -44.29 25.82 24.80
CA SER A 168 -45.75 25.70 24.69
C SER A 168 -46.40 25.63 26.08
N GLU A 169 -45.84 24.82 26.98
CA GLU A 169 -46.29 24.72 28.38
C GLU A 169 -46.10 26.04 29.13
N ALA A 170 -44.97 26.72 28.95
CA ALA A 170 -44.72 28.03 29.53
C ALA A 170 -45.72 29.08 29.02
N ALA A 171 -46.02 29.10 27.71
CA ALA A 171 -47.01 30.02 27.14
C ALA A 171 -48.42 29.78 27.70
N VAL A 172 -48.84 28.52 27.86
CA VAL A 172 -50.14 28.16 28.45
C VAL A 172 -50.18 28.50 29.94
N ASN A 173 -49.09 28.31 30.68
CA ASN A 173 -49.01 28.63 32.11
C ASN A 173 -49.03 30.14 32.36
N ILE A 174 -48.32 30.94 31.54
CA ILE A 174 -48.37 32.40 31.58
C ILE A 174 -49.79 32.91 31.24
N ALA A 175 -50.48 32.28 30.28
CA ALA A 175 -51.85 32.66 29.93
C ALA A 175 -52.89 32.28 31.00
N LYS A 176 -52.62 31.25 31.82
CA LYS A 176 -53.53 30.77 32.88
C LYS A 176 -53.28 31.40 34.25
N VAL A 177 -52.09 31.95 34.50
CA VAL A 177 -51.70 32.47 35.82
C VAL A 177 -51.20 33.90 35.68
N GLN A 178 -52.04 34.88 36.01
CA GLN A 178 -51.67 36.31 35.97
C GLN A 178 -50.66 36.72 37.07
N ASP A 179 -50.30 35.85 38.03
CA ASP A 179 -49.68 36.31 39.29
C ASP A 179 -48.57 35.41 39.91
N VAL A 180 -47.96 34.47 39.17
CA VAL A 180 -46.81 33.70 39.70
C VAL A 180 -45.67 33.63 38.68
N ALA A 181 -44.59 34.34 39.00
CA ALA A 181 -43.32 34.28 38.29
C ALA A 181 -42.58 32.97 38.61
N ASP A 182 -42.95 31.88 37.94
CA ASP A 182 -42.17 30.65 37.98
C ASP A 182 -40.90 30.81 37.12
N VAL A 183 -39.78 31.10 37.78
CA VAL A 183 -38.44 31.30 37.16
C VAL A 183 -37.82 29.97 36.69
N GLN A 184 -38.27 28.83 37.23
CA GLN A 184 -37.73 27.50 36.92
C GLN A 184 -37.83 27.05 35.44
N PRO A 185 -38.97 27.17 34.75
CA PRO A 185 -39.07 26.81 33.33
C PRO A 185 -38.22 27.70 32.42
N GLN A 186 -38.05 28.98 32.75
CA GLN A 186 -37.21 29.89 31.98
C GLN A 186 -35.72 29.53 32.05
N LEU A 187 -35.23 29.17 33.24
CA LEU A 187 -33.83 28.76 33.41
C LEU A 187 -33.50 27.47 32.65
N LYS A 188 -34.37 26.46 32.73
CA LYS A 188 -34.22 25.19 31.98
C LYS A 188 -34.25 25.39 30.47
N MET A 189 -35.11 26.29 29.96
CA MET A 189 -35.11 26.63 28.53
C MET A 189 -33.80 27.30 28.11
N ALA A 190 -33.26 28.20 28.91
CA ALA A 190 -31.97 28.83 28.62
C ALA A 190 -30.82 27.80 28.61
N GLU A 191 -30.78 26.89 29.60
CA GLU A 191 -29.79 25.80 29.64
C GLU A 191 -29.90 24.87 28.42
N LEU A 192 -31.11 24.43 28.06
CA LEU A 192 -31.31 23.59 26.87
C LEU A 192 -30.93 24.31 25.58
N GLN A 193 -31.22 25.61 25.45
CA GLN A 193 -30.79 26.41 24.30
C GLN A 193 -29.27 26.50 24.19
N THR A 194 -28.57 26.68 25.32
CA THR A 194 -27.09 26.68 25.32
C THR A 194 -26.53 25.31 24.95
N GLN A 195 -27.11 24.21 25.44
CA GLN A 195 -26.68 22.85 25.09
C GLN A 195 -26.92 22.53 23.61
N ILE A 196 -28.06 22.95 23.05
CA ILE A 196 -28.35 22.83 21.62
C ILE A 196 -27.29 23.57 20.81
N ALA A 197 -26.98 24.82 21.16
CA ALA A 197 -25.97 25.61 20.45
C ALA A 197 -24.57 24.96 20.49
N ILE A 198 -24.16 24.42 21.64
CA ILE A 198 -22.88 23.70 21.79
C ILE A 198 -22.86 22.44 20.93
N LYS A 199 -23.93 21.63 20.97
CA LYS A 199 -24.04 20.40 20.19
C LYS A 199 -24.11 20.66 18.68
N GLU A 200 -24.74 21.74 18.25
CA GLU A 200 -24.75 22.17 16.85
C GLU A 200 -23.34 22.54 16.37
N GLN A 201 -22.57 23.27 17.17
CA GLN A 201 -21.16 23.58 16.89
C GLN A 201 -20.29 22.32 16.82
N GLU A 202 -20.46 21.40 17.78
CA GLU A 202 -19.74 20.12 17.77
C GLU A 202 -20.04 19.30 16.51
N LEU A 203 -21.30 19.30 16.08
CA LEU A 203 -21.74 18.58 14.88
C LEU A 203 -21.19 19.23 13.61
N GLN A 204 -21.15 20.55 13.54
CA GLN A 204 -20.52 21.29 12.45
C GLN A 204 -19.02 20.98 12.35
N LEU A 205 -18.28 21.06 13.46
CA LEU A 205 -16.86 20.70 13.51
C LEU A 205 -16.62 19.27 13.06
N ARG A 206 -17.45 18.31 13.51
CA ARG A 206 -17.34 16.91 13.06
C ARG A 206 -17.60 16.74 11.56
N ARG A 207 -18.59 17.44 11.00
CA ARG A 207 -18.86 17.43 9.56
C ARG A 207 -17.69 18.03 8.77
N GLU A 208 -17.11 19.11 9.26
CA GLU A 208 -15.95 19.76 8.64
C GLU A 208 -14.71 18.85 8.65
N LEU A 209 -14.41 18.24 9.81
CA LEU A 209 -13.33 17.26 9.92
C LEU A 209 -13.55 16.05 9.00
N ALA A 210 -14.77 15.55 8.90
CA ALA A 210 -15.11 14.45 7.99
C ALA A 210 -14.93 14.87 6.51
N ALA A 211 -15.33 16.08 6.15
CA ALA A 211 -15.13 16.62 4.80
C ALA A 211 -13.64 16.77 4.47
N LEU A 212 -12.84 17.32 5.39
CA LEU A 212 -11.40 17.50 5.23
C LEU A 212 -10.67 16.15 5.09
N THR A 213 -11.09 15.16 5.86
CA THR A 213 -10.54 13.79 5.80
C THR A 213 -10.88 13.13 4.47
N ASN A 214 -12.14 13.25 4.01
CA ASN A 214 -12.56 12.73 2.71
C ASN A 214 -11.83 13.43 1.55
N GLN A 215 -11.60 14.74 1.64
CA GLN A 215 -10.83 15.50 0.65
C GLN A 215 -9.36 15.04 0.61
N THR A 216 -8.73 14.87 1.79
CA THR A 216 -7.35 14.38 1.89
C THR A 216 -7.25 12.99 1.25
N ARG A 217 -8.19 12.09 1.55
CA ARG A 217 -8.25 10.74 0.98
C ARG A 217 -8.41 10.76 -0.54
N ARG A 218 -9.27 11.63 -1.09
CA ARG A 218 -9.39 11.81 -2.55
C ARG A 218 -8.09 12.31 -3.17
N SER A 219 -7.42 13.30 -2.56
CA SER A 219 -6.14 13.80 -3.06
C SER A 219 -5.05 12.73 -3.07
N GLN A 220 -5.00 11.87 -2.05
CA GLN A 220 -4.07 10.74 -1.98
C GLN A 220 -4.37 9.69 -3.06
N GLN A 221 -5.65 9.42 -3.33
CA GLN A 221 -6.04 8.51 -4.41
C GLN A 221 -5.72 9.08 -5.80
N GLU A 222 -5.96 10.37 -6.02
CA GLU A 222 -5.64 11.07 -7.26
C GLU A 222 -4.13 11.10 -7.52
N THR A 223 -3.32 11.41 -6.50
CA THR A 223 -1.86 11.41 -6.62
C THR A 223 -1.30 10.01 -6.85
N ALA A 224 -1.84 8.98 -6.18
CA ALA A 224 -1.47 7.59 -6.43
C ALA A 224 -1.87 7.13 -7.84
N ALA A 225 -3.07 7.49 -8.30
CA ALA A 225 -3.53 7.19 -9.66
C ALA A 225 -2.70 7.92 -10.73
N ALA A 226 -2.40 9.20 -10.52
CA ALA A 226 -1.54 9.98 -11.40
C ALA A 226 -0.13 9.39 -11.49
N THR A 227 0.43 8.93 -10.36
CA THR A 227 1.74 8.24 -10.34
C THR A 227 1.70 6.94 -11.14
N ARG A 228 0.62 6.15 -11.01
CA ARG A 228 0.45 4.92 -11.80
C ARG A 228 0.29 5.21 -13.30
N ILE A 229 -0.48 6.23 -13.66
CA ILE A 229 -0.65 6.66 -15.05
C ILE A 229 0.66 7.19 -15.62
N ALA A 230 1.42 7.98 -14.84
CA ALA A 230 2.74 8.44 -15.25
C ALA A 230 3.70 7.28 -15.46
N ALA A 231 3.70 6.28 -14.56
CA ALA A 231 4.52 5.08 -14.70
C ALA A 231 4.15 4.26 -15.94
N THR A 232 2.85 4.06 -16.21
CA THR A 232 2.40 3.31 -17.41
C THR A 232 2.68 4.08 -18.70
N VAL A 233 2.54 5.41 -18.70
CA VAL A 233 2.89 6.26 -19.84
C VAL A 233 4.41 6.26 -20.09
N MET A 234 5.23 6.33 -19.04
CA MET A 234 6.68 6.22 -19.19
C MET A 234 7.11 4.85 -19.70
N GLN A 235 6.48 3.78 -19.21
CA GLN A 235 6.78 2.42 -19.65
C GLN A 235 6.35 2.17 -21.10
N THR A 236 5.21 2.71 -21.52
CA THR A 236 4.75 2.62 -22.92
C THR A 236 5.62 3.48 -23.84
N ALA A 237 5.98 4.70 -23.44
CA ALA A 237 6.92 5.55 -24.19
C ALA A 237 8.31 4.89 -24.35
N ALA A 238 8.83 4.25 -23.30
CA ALA A 238 10.08 3.49 -23.35
C ALA A 238 10.00 2.29 -24.32
N LYS A 239 8.85 1.62 -24.39
CA LYS A 239 8.61 0.53 -25.38
C LYS A 239 8.49 1.04 -26.82
N THR A 240 7.98 2.25 -27.02
CA THR A 240 7.87 2.83 -28.38
C THR A 240 9.22 3.34 -28.89
N GLN A 241 10.09 3.86 -28.02
CA GLN A 241 11.44 4.30 -28.42
C GLN A 241 12.35 3.14 -28.83
N THR A 242 12.23 1.96 -28.22
CA THR A 242 13.05 0.78 -28.59
C THR A 242 12.66 0.15 -29.93
N GLN A 243 11.47 0.44 -30.46
CA GLN A 243 11.03 -0.05 -31.79
C GLN A 243 11.43 0.87 -32.96
N GLY A 244 11.99 2.06 -32.69
CA GLY A 244 12.29 3.08 -33.72
C GLY A 244 13.71 3.07 -34.31
N THR A 245 14.65 2.28 -33.80
CA THR A 245 16.04 2.28 -34.32
C THR A 245 16.18 1.40 -35.58
N PRO A 246 16.58 1.94 -36.75
CA PRO A 246 16.81 1.15 -37.96
C PRO A 246 18.03 0.25 -37.80
N ARG A 247 17.90 -1.04 -38.15
CA ARG A 247 18.99 -2.03 -38.07
C ARG A 247 20.11 -1.68 -39.07
N PRO A 248 21.41 -1.78 -38.69
CA PRO A 248 22.51 -1.56 -39.62
C PRO A 248 22.68 -2.78 -40.54
N VAL A 249 22.91 -2.51 -41.84
CA VAL A 249 23.11 -3.52 -42.89
C VAL A 249 24.34 -4.42 -42.64
N PRO A 250 24.25 -5.75 -42.83
CA PRO A 250 25.38 -6.65 -42.59
C PRO A 250 26.49 -6.52 -43.65
N ASN A 251 27.72 -6.41 -43.18
CA ASN A 251 28.93 -6.26 -43.99
C ASN A 251 29.28 -7.60 -44.70
N MET A 252 29.19 -7.66 -46.03
CA MET A 252 29.63 -8.82 -46.80
C MET A 252 31.17 -8.82 -46.97
N ARG A 253 31.82 -9.95 -46.68
CA ARG A 253 33.27 -10.14 -46.92
C ARG A 253 33.57 -10.18 -48.43
N PRO A 254 34.66 -9.56 -48.90
CA PRO A 254 35.07 -9.68 -50.30
C PRO A 254 35.67 -11.06 -50.58
N MET A 255 35.24 -11.69 -51.68
CA MET A 255 35.89 -12.86 -52.26
C MET A 255 37.26 -12.46 -52.83
N THR A 256 38.32 -13.16 -52.43
CA THR A 256 39.65 -13.07 -53.06
C THR A 256 39.72 -13.95 -54.30
N PRO A 257 40.33 -13.49 -55.41
CA PRO A 257 40.55 -14.31 -56.59
C PRO A 257 41.88 -15.06 -56.50
N GLN A 258 41.83 -16.39 -56.63
CA GLN A 258 42.63 -17.21 -57.56
C GLN A 258 42.30 -18.69 -57.37
#